data_AF-A0A426DDQ8-F1
#
_entry.id   AF-A0A426DDQ8-F1
#
_cell.length_a   1.000
_cell.length_b   1.000
_cell.length_c   1.000
_cell.angle_alpha   90.00
_cell.angle_beta   90.00
_cell.angle_gamma   90.00
#
_symmetry.space_group_name_H-M   'P 1'
#
loop_
_entity.id
_entity.type
_entity.pdbx_description
1 polymer ?
#
loop_
_entity_poly.entity_id
_entity_poly.type
_entity_poly.pdbx_seq_one_letter_code
_entity_poly.pdbx_strand_id
1 'polypeptide(L)'
;MESSFRKLKYTIGLINFHSYKPDFVKQEIWAKLIVYNLTESIINHTAVVHQKKTKHDYKIHFGTAAHICRVFLRPSVKEGSINVTALLQRRLIPIRNERQYHRLKTAHFRRPRYLIYRAA
;
A
#
# COMPACT_ATOMS: atom_id res chain seq x y z
N MET A 1 -13.82 9.71 6.68
CA MET A 1 -13.67 9.08 5.34
C MET A 1 -12.61 9.86 4.57
N GLU A 2 -11.32 9.59 4.82
CA GLU A 2 -10.19 10.31 4.19
C GLU A 2 -8.97 9.39 3.93
N SER A 3 -9.16 8.07 4.01
CA SER A 3 -8.07 7.10 3.80
C SER A 3 -7.96 6.65 2.34
N SER A 4 -9.08 6.56 1.61
CA SER A 4 -9.13 6.16 0.20
C SER A 4 -8.45 7.17 -0.71
N PHE A 5 -8.78 8.46 -0.59
CA PHE A 5 -8.11 9.53 -1.34
C PHE A 5 -6.62 9.59 -1.04
N ARG A 6 -6.21 9.39 0.22
CA ARG A 6 -4.79 9.34 0.59
C ARG A 6 -4.07 8.17 -0.10
N LYS A 7 -4.67 6.98 -0.13
CA LYS A 7 -4.13 5.80 -0.84
C LYS A 7 -4.00 6.09 -2.35
N LEU A 8 -5.04 6.64 -2.97
CA LEU A 8 -5.03 6.98 -4.39
C LEU A 8 -3.95 8.04 -4.71
N LYS A 9 -3.90 9.11 -3.91
CA LYS A 9 -2.99 10.23 -4.09
C LYS A 9 -1.53 9.80 -3.90
N TYR A 10 -1.19 9.18 -2.77
CA TYR A 10 0.20 8.94 -2.39
C TYR A 10 0.69 7.50 -2.64
N THR A 11 -0.18 6.50 -2.62
CA THR A 11 0.23 5.10 -2.81
C THR A 11 0.18 4.67 -4.26
N ILE A 12 -0.91 5.01 -4.98
CA ILE A 12 -1.00 4.77 -6.43
C ILE A 12 -0.22 5.83 -7.22
N GLY A 13 -0.19 7.07 -6.73
CA GLY A 13 0.58 8.16 -7.31
C GLY A 13 -0.24 9.07 -8.22
N LEU A 14 -1.46 9.43 -7.82
CA LEU A 14 -2.30 10.38 -8.58
C LEU A 14 -1.78 11.83 -8.55
N ILE A 15 -0.74 12.14 -7.77
CA ILE A 15 -0.12 13.48 -7.76
C ILE A 15 0.71 13.72 -9.02
N ASN A 16 1.42 12.69 -9.50
CA ASN A 16 2.47 12.85 -10.50
C ASN A 16 2.01 12.26 -11.83
N PHE A 17 1.94 13.07 -12.87
CA PHE A 17 1.63 12.65 -14.23
C PHE A 17 2.87 12.67 -15.11
N HIS A 18 2.97 11.74 -16.05
CA HIS A 18 4.12 11.68 -16.97
C HIS A 18 3.84 12.50 -18.23
N SER A 19 2.57 12.55 -18.63
CA SER A 19 2.14 13.23 -19.85
C SER A 19 1.89 14.72 -19.61
N TYR A 20 2.27 15.54 -20.60
CA TYR A 20 1.93 16.97 -20.63
C TYR A 20 0.61 17.24 -21.38
N LYS A 21 0.27 16.41 -22.37
CA LYS A 21 -0.96 16.58 -23.16
C LYS A 21 -2.19 16.26 -22.31
N PRO A 22 -3.25 17.10 -22.34
CA PRO A 22 -4.40 16.96 -21.44
C PRO A 22 -5.15 15.64 -21.65
N ASP A 23 -5.24 15.13 -22.87
CA ASP A 23 -5.94 13.87 -23.14
C ASP A 23 -5.20 12.66 -22.58
N PHE A 24 -3.86 12.67 -22.60
CA PHE A 24 -3.05 11.62 -21.96
C PHE A 24 -3.06 11.73 -20.44
N VAL A 25 -3.14 12.95 -19.88
CA VAL A 25 -3.36 13.13 -18.43
C VAL A 25 -4.69 12.51 -18.00
N LYS A 26 -5.77 12.73 -18.76
CA LYS A 26 -7.07 12.07 -18.48
C LYS A 26 -6.92 10.55 -18.50
N GLN A 27 -6.24 9.99 -19.50
CA GLN A 27 -5.98 8.55 -19.58
C GLN A 27 -5.21 8.03 -18.35
N GLU A 28 -4.17 8.74 -17.90
CA GLU A 28 -3.42 8.38 -16.70
C GLU A 28 -4.28 8.40 -15.44
N ILE A 29 -5.18 9.38 -15.30
CA ILE A 29 -6.13 9.46 -14.16
C ILE A 29 -7.01 8.22 -14.15
N TRP A 30 -7.61 7.87 -15.30
CA TRP A 30 -8.45 6.69 -15.44
C TRP A 30 -7.69 5.39 -15.15
N ALA A 31 -6.49 5.23 -15.70
CA ALA A 31 -5.65 4.07 -15.44
C ALA A 31 -5.34 3.91 -13.95
N LYS A 32 -4.99 5.00 -13.25
CA LYS A 32 -4.71 4.98 -11.80
C LYS A 32 -5.96 4.64 -10.97
N LEU A 33 -7.14 5.14 -11.37
CA LEU A 33 -8.40 4.77 -10.72
C LEU A 33 -8.74 3.29 -10.91
N ILE A 34 -8.54 2.76 -12.12
CA ILE A 34 -8.74 1.33 -12.41
C ILE A 34 -7.81 0.48 -11.54
N VAL A 35 -6.53 0.83 -11.45
CA VAL A 35 -5.56 0.13 -10.59
C VAL A 35 -6.00 0.19 -9.12
N TYR A 36 -6.46 1.35 -8.62
CA TYR A 36 -6.98 1.47 -7.26
C TYR A 36 -8.14 0.49 -7.01
N ASN A 37 -9.16 0.50 -7.87
CA ASN A 37 -10.32 -0.38 -7.74
C ASN A 37 -9.94 -1.87 -7.82
N LEU A 38 -9.05 -2.21 -8.74
CA LEU A 38 -8.52 -3.56 -8.89
C LEU A 38 -7.78 -4.01 -7.62
N THR A 39 -6.95 -3.14 -7.03
CA THR A 39 -6.22 -3.47 -5.80
C THR A 39 -7.16 -3.66 -4.60
N GLU A 40 -8.17 -2.82 -4.42
CA GLU A 40 -9.18 -3.00 -3.36
C GLU A 40 -9.98 -4.30 -3.57
N SER A 41 -10.37 -4.60 -4.81
CA SER A 41 -11.06 -5.85 -5.16
C SER A 41 -10.22 -7.09 -4.82
N ILE A 42 -8.94 -7.09 -5.19
CA ILE A 42 -8.02 -8.20 -4.89
C ILE A 42 -7.82 -8.34 -3.37
N ILE A 43 -7.67 -7.23 -2.64
CA ILE A 43 -7.55 -7.26 -1.17
C ILE A 43 -8.80 -7.87 -0.55
N ASN A 44 -9.99 -7.44 -0.97
CA ASN A 44 -11.26 -7.96 -0.44
C ASN A 44 -11.40 -9.45 -0.72
N HIS A 45 -11.13 -9.89 -1.95
CA HIS A 45 -11.17 -11.30 -2.31
C HIS A 45 -10.17 -12.14 -1.50
N THR A 46 -8.93 -11.68 -1.38
CA THR A 46 -7.88 -12.40 -0.62
C THR A 46 -8.12 -12.43 0.88
N ALA A 47 -8.71 -11.38 1.45
CA ALA A 47 -9.07 -11.31 2.86
C ALA A 47 -10.18 -12.31 3.21
N VAL A 48 -11.18 -12.47 2.35
CA VAL A 48 -12.27 -13.46 2.51
C VAL A 48 -11.70 -14.88 2.54
N VAL A 49 -10.77 -15.21 1.62
CA VAL A 49 -10.17 -16.56 1.51
C VAL A 49 -9.30 -16.91 2.72
N HIS A 50 -8.74 -15.93 3.43
CA HIS A 50 -7.77 -16.17 4.51
C HIS A 50 -8.38 -16.16 5.93
N GLN A 51 -9.71 -16.23 6.06
CA GLN A 51 -10.37 -16.39 7.37
C GLN A 51 -10.13 -17.80 7.95
N LYS A 52 -8.91 -18.04 8.43
CA LYS A 52 -8.56 -19.22 9.22
C LYS A 52 -8.83 -18.94 10.69
N LYS A 53 -9.04 -19.98 11.51
CA LYS A 53 -9.17 -19.89 12.98
C LYS A 53 -7.82 -19.48 13.62
N THR A 54 -7.40 -18.24 13.43
CA THR A 54 -6.17 -17.67 14.02
C THR A 54 -6.50 -16.77 15.20
N LYS A 55 -5.52 -16.56 16.11
CA LYS A 55 -5.68 -15.71 17.31
C LYS A 55 -6.07 -14.25 17.02
N HIS A 56 -5.70 -13.73 15.85
CA HIS A 56 -5.94 -12.35 15.46
C HIS A 56 -6.58 -12.28 14.09
N ASP A 57 -7.31 -11.19 13.84
CA ASP A 57 -7.70 -10.78 12.50
C ASP A 57 -6.47 -10.30 11.73
N TYR A 58 -6.44 -10.57 10.43
CA TYR A 58 -5.36 -10.14 9.56
C TYR A 58 -5.87 -9.17 8.52
N LYS A 59 -5.05 -8.17 8.20
CA LYS A 59 -5.27 -7.28 7.07
C LYS A 59 -4.08 -7.28 6.14
N ILE A 60 -4.35 -6.99 4.88
CA ILE A 60 -3.32 -6.81 3.86
C ILE A 60 -2.91 -5.33 3.84
N HIS A 61 -1.62 -5.08 3.72
CA HIS A 61 -1.13 -3.72 3.52
C HIS A 61 -1.43 -3.26 2.09
N PHE A 62 -2.20 -2.18 1.95
CA PHE A 62 -2.60 -1.63 0.66
C PHE A 62 -1.41 -1.29 -0.24
N GLY A 63 -0.34 -0.69 0.29
CA GLY A 63 0.84 -0.34 -0.51
C GLY A 63 1.57 -1.55 -1.09
N THR A 64 1.64 -2.65 -0.35
CA THR A 64 2.22 -3.90 -0.84
C THR A 64 1.34 -4.49 -1.93
N ALA A 65 0.02 -4.44 -1.75
CA ALA A 65 -0.93 -4.91 -2.76
C ALA A 65 -0.86 -4.09 -4.05
N ALA A 66 -0.84 -2.77 -3.95
CA ALA A 66 -0.65 -1.87 -5.08
C ALA A 66 0.65 -2.15 -5.84
N HIS A 67 1.74 -2.39 -5.12
CA HIS A 67 3.02 -2.73 -5.74
C HIS A 67 2.94 -4.05 -6.51
N ILE A 68 2.40 -5.11 -5.91
CA ILE A 68 2.25 -6.42 -6.56
C ILE A 68 1.35 -6.33 -7.79
N CYS A 69 0.21 -5.63 -7.69
CA CYS A 69 -0.70 -5.44 -8.83
C CYS A 69 -0.02 -4.66 -9.96
N ARG A 70 0.78 -3.64 -9.63
CA ARG A 70 1.54 -2.88 -10.63
C ARG A 70 2.59 -3.74 -11.32
N VAL A 71 3.28 -4.61 -10.58
CA VAL A 71 4.25 -5.55 -11.16
C VAL A 71 3.54 -6.55 -12.07
N PHE A 72 2.39 -7.08 -11.65
CA PHE A 72 1.57 -8.00 -12.44
C PHE A 72 1.12 -7.42 -13.77
N LEU A 73 0.74 -6.13 -13.81
CA LEU A 73 0.32 -5.44 -15.03
C LEU A 73 1.48 -5.03 -15.95
N ARG A 74 2.75 -5.31 -15.60
CA ARG A 74 3.88 -4.96 -16.48
C ARG A 74 3.95 -5.93 -17.66
N PRO A 75 4.14 -5.42 -18.90
CA PRO A 75 4.26 -6.26 -20.09
C PRO A 75 5.40 -7.28 -20.05
N SER A 76 6.45 -7.02 -19.24
CA SER A 76 7.63 -7.88 -19.11
C SER A 76 7.37 -9.17 -18.32
N VAL A 77 6.24 -9.30 -17.64
CA VAL A 77 5.92 -10.47 -16.84
C VAL A 77 5.38 -11.55 -17.76
N LYS A 78 6.08 -12.69 -17.83
CA LYS A 78 5.58 -13.88 -18.54
C LYS A 78 4.22 -14.27 -17.96
N GLU A 79 3.25 -14.49 -18.84
CA GLU A 79 1.90 -14.90 -18.46
C GLU A 79 1.95 -16.12 -17.50
N GLY A 80 1.19 -16.04 -16.40
CA GLY A 80 1.12 -17.10 -15.40
C GLY A 80 2.27 -17.17 -14.38
N SER A 81 3.31 -16.34 -14.48
CA SER A 81 4.47 -16.43 -13.57
C SER A 81 4.21 -15.93 -12.13
N ILE A 82 3.22 -15.05 -11.92
CA ILE A 82 2.99 -14.40 -10.63
C ILE A 82 1.60 -14.74 -10.09
N ASN A 83 1.56 -15.56 -9.04
CA ASN A 83 0.34 -15.78 -8.28
C ASN A 83 0.14 -14.66 -7.24
N VAL A 84 -0.63 -13.63 -7.64
CA VAL A 84 -0.87 -12.42 -6.83
C VAL A 84 -1.49 -12.74 -5.48
N THR A 85 -2.49 -13.62 -5.44
CA THR A 85 -3.21 -13.95 -4.19
C THR A 85 -2.30 -14.65 -3.20
N ALA A 86 -1.49 -15.62 -3.64
CA ALA A 86 -0.53 -16.31 -2.80
C ALA A 86 0.54 -15.36 -2.22
N LEU A 87 1.03 -14.40 -3.01
CA LEU A 87 2.00 -13.40 -2.53
C LEU A 87 1.41 -12.47 -1.47
N LEU A 88 0.13 -12.09 -1.62
CA LEU A 88 -0.56 -11.24 -0.65
C LEU A 88 -0.82 -11.96 0.67
N GLN A 89 -1.18 -13.24 0.61
CA GLN A 89 -1.37 -14.07 1.81
C GLN A 89 -0.08 -14.19 2.63
N ARG A 90 1.10 -14.21 1.99
CA ARG A 90 2.39 -14.19 2.69
C ARG A 90 2.70 -12.86 3.39
N ARG A 91 2.04 -11.76 3.01
CA ARG A 91 2.33 -10.38 3.45
C ARG A 91 1.26 -9.84 4.43
N LEU A 92 0.56 -10.72 5.14
CA LEU A 92 -0.50 -10.36 6.08
C LEU A 92 0.04 -9.69 7.35
N ILE A 93 -0.69 -8.70 7.85
CA ILE A 93 -0.38 -7.97 9.08
C ILE A 93 -1.50 -8.21 10.10
N PRO A 94 -1.18 -8.67 11.33
CA PRO A 94 -2.19 -8.87 12.36
C PRO A 94 -2.75 -7.54 12.86
N ILE A 95 -4.07 -7.47 12.98
CA ILE A 95 -4.79 -6.41 13.67
C ILE A 95 -4.81 -6.77 15.16
N ARG A 96 -4.20 -5.92 15.98
CA ARG A 96 -4.15 -6.08 17.44
C ARG A 96 -5.07 -5.03 18.05
N ASN A 97 -6.32 -5.42 18.29
CA ASN A 97 -7.33 -4.56 18.92
C ASN A 97 -7.08 -4.45 20.43
N GLU A 98 -6.71 -5.55 21.08
CA GLU A 98 -6.43 -5.63 22.52
C GLU A 98 -4.97 -5.26 22.84
N ARG A 99 -4.59 -3.99 22.67
CA ARG A 99 -3.30 -3.51 23.21
C ARG A 99 -3.49 -3.04 24.64
N GLN A 100 -2.69 -3.60 25.56
CA GLN A 100 -2.62 -3.14 26.94
C GLN A 100 -2.10 -1.69 27.05
N TYR A 101 -1.17 -1.29 26.18
CA TYR A 101 -0.63 0.07 26.13
C TYR A 101 -1.08 0.79 24.85
N HIS A 102 -1.53 2.03 25.01
CA HIS A 102 -1.88 2.90 23.90
C HIS A 102 -0.65 3.20 23.04
N ARG A 103 -0.84 3.37 21.72
CA ARG A 103 0.23 3.89 20.87
C ARG A 103 0.56 5.30 21.34
N LEU A 104 1.84 5.53 21.64
CA LEU A 104 2.37 6.86 21.87
C LEU A 104 2.06 7.69 20.61
N LYS A 105 1.25 8.74 20.75
CA LYS A 105 0.87 9.65 19.64
C LYS A 105 2.08 10.43 19.13
N THR A 106 3.10 10.53 19.96
CA THR A 106 4.37 11.17 19.67
C THR A 106 5.32 10.08 19.21
N ALA A 107 5.73 10.10 17.94
CA ALA A 107 7.07 9.61 17.63
C ALA A 107 7.97 10.42 18.56
N HIS A 108 8.59 9.79 19.56
CA HIS A 108 9.49 10.50 20.46
C HIS A 108 10.29 11.45 19.58
N PHE A 109 10.11 12.75 19.81
CA PHE A 109 10.96 13.77 19.25
C PHE A 109 12.34 13.42 19.80
N ARG A 110 13.05 12.53 19.11
CA ARG A 110 14.45 12.30 19.32
C ARG A 110 15.00 13.67 18.95
N ARG A 111 15.29 14.49 19.97
CA ARG A 111 15.91 15.80 19.76
C ARG A 111 17.04 15.55 18.77
N PRO A 112 17.11 16.27 17.63
CA PRO A 112 18.23 16.12 16.72
C PRO A 112 19.49 16.29 17.58
N ARG A 113 20.28 15.23 17.70
CA ARG A 113 21.59 15.31 18.32
C ARG A 113 22.44 16.07 17.31
N TYR A 114 22.51 17.38 17.45
CA TYR A 114 23.47 18.18 16.70
C TYR A 114 24.85 17.61 17.03
N LEU A 115 25.57 17.17 16.00
CA LEU A 115 27.00 16.86 16.11
C LEU A 115 27.70 18.19 16.35
N ILE A 116 27.86 18.56 17.61
CA ILE A 116 28.68 19.70 17.98
C ILE A 116 30.13 19.23 17.80
N TYR A 117 30.73 19.56 16.66
CA TYR A 117 32.17 19.41 16.51
C TYR A 117 32.84 20.38 17.47
N ARG A 118 33.67 19.86 18.38
CA ARG A 118 34.63 20.70 19.10
C ARG A 118 35.76 21.00 18.13
N ALA A 119 35.84 22.25 17.66
CA ALA A 119 37.09 22.75 17.09
C ALA A 119 38.11 22.79 18.24
N ALA A 120 39.26 22.15 18.02
CA ALA A 120 40.42 22.19 18.91
C ALA A 120 41.12 23.55 18.82
#